data_AF-A0A519E5X7-F1
#
_entry.id   AF-A0A519E5X7-F1
#
_cell.length_a   1.000
_cell.length_b   1.000
_cell.length_c   1.000
_cell.angle_alpha   90.00
_cell.angle_beta   90.00
_cell.angle_gamma   90.00
#
_symmetry.space_group_name_H-M   'P 1'
#
loop_
_entity.id
_entity.type
_entity.pdbx_description
1 polymer ?
#
loop_
_entity_poly.entity_id
_entity_poly.type
_entity_poly.pdbx_seq_one_letter_code
_entity_poly.pdbx_strand_id
1 'polypeptide(L)'
;MRPRFLLASALALSLCAVSPAHALTKEEAANNLMLLTGARNEAAFCEPFGKTAVQSQMKWETRHQDVFDRSRKTVEDAAVASGALPRERASEAFMLLMARLQARDDRDLAPHRKQIHCTRFDETLEVYGRDLRTK
;
A
#
# COMPACT_ATOMS: atom_id res chain seq x y z
N MET A 1 -16.58 53.12 -40.46
CA MET A 1 -15.53 53.13 -39.42
C MET A 1 -15.64 51.86 -38.58
N ARG A 2 -14.55 51.12 -38.39
CA ARG A 2 -14.39 49.98 -37.43
C ARG A 2 -14.03 50.56 -36.04
N PRO A 3 -14.25 49.87 -34.89
CA PRO A 3 -13.75 48.51 -34.55
C PRO A 3 -14.86 47.57 -33.98
N ARG A 4 -14.87 46.24 -34.12
CA ARG A 4 -14.01 45.13 -33.63
C ARG A 4 -13.72 45.13 -32.12
N PHE A 5 -14.51 44.38 -31.33
CA PHE A 5 -14.02 43.56 -30.22
C PHE A 5 -14.87 42.28 -30.07
N LEU A 6 -14.18 41.14 -30.17
CA LEU A 6 -14.62 39.81 -29.76
C LEU A 6 -14.67 39.76 -28.23
N LEU A 7 -15.62 39.03 -27.64
CA LEU A 7 -15.42 38.33 -26.37
C LEU A 7 -16.42 37.17 -26.29
N ALA A 8 -15.92 36.00 -26.69
CA ALA A 8 -16.40 34.72 -26.25
C ALA A 8 -16.17 34.55 -24.73
N SER A 9 -16.85 33.56 -24.16
CA SER A 9 -16.52 32.91 -22.88
C SER A 9 -17.12 33.51 -21.61
N ALA A 10 -18.26 32.93 -21.18
CA ALA A 10 -18.45 32.59 -19.78
C ALA A 10 -19.41 31.39 -19.65
N LEU A 11 -19.22 30.36 -20.48
CA LEU A 11 -19.67 29.01 -20.16
C LEU A 11 -18.64 28.40 -19.19
N ALA A 12 -18.50 28.98 -17.99
CA ALA A 12 -17.79 28.35 -16.89
C ALA A 12 -18.80 27.51 -16.10
N LEU A 13 -19.29 26.47 -16.77
CA LEU A 13 -19.86 25.31 -16.11
C LEU A 13 -18.88 24.85 -15.03
N SER A 14 -19.41 24.67 -13.83
CA SER A 14 -19.19 23.46 -13.04
C SER A 14 -17.75 22.95 -13.00
N LEU A 15 -16.97 23.44 -12.04
CA LEU A 15 -15.90 22.67 -11.40
C LEU A 15 -15.66 23.31 -10.03
N CYS A 16 -16.65 23.22 -9.16
CA CYS A 16 -16.33 22.91 -7.76
C CYS A 16 -15.60 21.57 -7.81
N ALA A 17 -14.29 21.65 -8.03
CA ALA A 17 -13.36 20.58 -7.81
C ALA A 17 -13.48 20.24 -6.33
N VAL A 18 -14.39 19.31 -6.02
CA VAL A 18 -14.23 18.44 -4.88
C VAL A 18 -12.92 17.73 -5.15
N SER A 19 -11.81 18.31 -4.71
CA SER A 19 -10.57 17.58 -4.54
C SER A 19 -10.98 16.30 -3.82
N PRO A 20 -10.63 15.09 -4.31
CA PRO A 20 -10.73 13.93 -3.46
C PRO A 20 -9.63 14.11 -2.41
N ALA A 21 -9.94 14.90 -1.38
CA ALA A 21 -9.26 14.76 -0.12
C ALA A 21 -9.45 13.28 0.25
N HIS A 22 -8.33 12.61 0.56
CA HIS A 22 -8.23 11.24 1.12
C HIS A 22 -8.02 10.07 0.15
N ALA A 23 -7.27 10.25 -0.96
CA ALA A 23 -6.74 9.10 -1.71
C ALA A 23 -5.27 8.88 -1.35
N LEU A 24 -4.92 7.64 -0.94
CA LEU A 24 -3.55 7.24 -0.64
C LEU A 24 -2.61 7.60 -1.78
N THR A 25 -1.46 8.18 -1.44
CA THR A 25 -0.35 8.35 -2.39
C THR A 25 0.26 7.00 -2.77
N LYS A 26 1.06 6.97 -3.84
CA LYS A 26 1.75 5.75 -4.30
C LYS A 26 2.74 5.26 -3.25
N GLU A 27 3.40 6.21 -2.60
CA GLU A 27 4.39 6.01 -1.54
C GLU A 27 3.73 5.44 -0.28
N GLU A 28 2.58 5.98 0.14
CA GLU A 28 1.83 5.48 1.28
C GLU A 28 1.27 4.08 1.03
N ALA A 29 0.74 3.83 -0.17
CA ALA A 29 0.29 2.52 -0.59
C ALA A 29 1.44 1.49 -0.59
N ALA A 30 2.61 1.85 -1.14
CA ALA A 30 3.78 0.99 -1.12
C ALA A 30 4.29 0.73 0.31
N ASN A 31 4.22 1.73 1.20
CA ASN A 31 4.59 1.57 2.61
C ASN A 31 3.64 0.60 3.33
N ASN A 32 2.33 0.71 3.13
CA ASN A 32 1.36 -0.24 3.69
C ASN A 32 1.65 -1.68 3.24
N LEU A 33 1.98 -1.87 1.96
CA LEU A 33 2.33 -3.19 1.43
C LEU A 33 3.66 -3.71 1.97
N MET A 34 4.62 -2.83 2.24
CA MET A 34 5.86 -3.20 2.94
C MET A 34 5.58 -3.67 4.36
N LEU A 35 4.71 -2.98 5.11
CA LEU A 35 4.30 -3.40 6.46
C LEU A 35 3.60 -4.76 6.43
N LEU A 36 2.74 -5.01 5.43
CA LEU A 36 2.12 -6.32 5.22
C LEU A 36 3.15 -7.42 4.98
N THR A 37 4.13 -7.19 4.10
CA THR A 37 5.23 -8.13 3.85
C THR A 37 6.02 -8.41 5.12
N GLY A 38 6.39 -7.36 5.87
CA GLY A 38 7.11 -7.49 7.14
C GLY A 38 6.34 -8.35 8.15
N ALA A 39 5.04 -8.08 8.33
CA ALA A 39 4.16 -8.83 9.22
C ALA A 39 4.11 -10.32 8.85
N ARG A 40 3.91 -10.65 7.56
CA ARG A 40 3.86 -12.04 7.07
C ARG A 40 5.18 -12.77 7.28
N ASN A 41 6.30 -12.12 6.99
CA ASN A 41 7.61 -12.76 7.04
C ASN A 41 8.09 -12.96 8.47
N GLU A 42 7.83 -11.99 9.36
CA GLU A 42 8.13 -12.13 10.78
C GLU A 42 7.23 -13.19 11.44
N ALA A 43 5.95 -13.29 11.04
CA ALA A 43 5.09 -14.37 11.47
C ALA A 43 5.63 -15.75 11.07
N ALA A 44 6.02 -15.90 9.80
CA ALA A 44 6.60 -17.14 9.29
C ALA A 44 7.92 -17.51 10.00
N PHE A 45 8.76 -16.52 10.32
CA PHE A 45 9.95 -16.73 11.15
C PHE A 45 9.60 -17.17 12.57
N CYS A 46 8.54 -16.63 13.16
CA CYS A 46 8.19 -16.89 14.55
C CYS A 46 7.38 -18.17 14.80
N GLU A 47 6.68 -18.68 13.78
CA GLU A 47 5.84 -19.88 13.88
C GLU A 47 6.56 -21.13 14.43
N PRO A 48 7.79 -21.48 14.01
CA PRO A 48 8.48 -22.68 14.50
C PRO A 48 8.84 -22.64 15.99
N PHE A 49 8.79 -21.47 16.63
CA PHE A 49 9.14 -21.29 18.04
C PHE A 49 7.94 -21.47 18.99
N GLY A 50 6.90 -22.18 18.54
CA GLY A 50 5.71 -22.49 19.35
C GLY A 50 4.79 -21.30 19.57
N LYS A 51 4.87 -20.29 18.69
CA LYS A 51 4.03 -19.10 18.73
C LYS A 51 2.92 -19.24 17.70
N THR A 52 1.72 -18.76 18.02
CA THR A 52 0.58 -18.68 17.08
C THR A 52 0.74 -17.47 16.13
N ALA A 53 1.97 -17.23 15.66
CA ALA A 53 2.34 -15.98 15.01
C ALA A 53 1.62 -15.80 13.68
N VAL A 54 1.54 -16.87 12.87
CA VAL A 54 0.77 -16.87 11.62
C VAL A 54 -0.71 -16.60 11.89
N GLN A 55 -1.29 -17.21 12.92
CA GLN A 55 -2.69 -16.96 13.27
C GLN A 55 -2.94 -15.51 13.69
N SER A 56 -2.07 -14.93 14.52
CA SER A 56 -2.15 -13.52 14.93
C SER A 56 -2.01 -12.59 13.72
N GLN A 57 -1.05 -12.87 12.83
CA GLN A 57 -0.84 -12.11 11.61
C GLN A 57 -2.06 -12.16 10.69
N MET A 58 -2.67 -13.34 10.48
CA MET A 58 -3.87 -13.48 9.65
C MET A 58 -5.05 -12.68 10.23
N LYS A 59 -5.24 -12.70 11.56
CA LYS A 59 -6.27 -11.89 12.23
C LYS A 59 -6.00 -10.40 12.05
N TRP A 60 -4.74 -9.97 12.21
CA TRP A 60 -4.34 -8.58 11.99
C TRP A 60 -4.57 -8.16 10.53
N GLU A 61 -4.17 -8.98 9.56
CA GLU A 61 -4.36 -8.71 8.14
C GLU A 61 -5.84 -8.56 7.81
N THR A 62 -6.68 -9.47 8.31
CA THR A 62 -8.14 -9.42 8.14
C THR A 62 -8.73 -8.12 8.69
N ARG A 63 -8.26 -7.62 9.84
CA ARG A 63 -8.73 -6.35 10.42
C ARG A 63 -8.36 -5.13 9.58
N HIS A 64 -7.33 -5.23 8.75
CA HIS A 64 -6.80 -4.12 7.93
C HIS A 64 -6.92 -4.39 6.42
N GLN A 65 -7.75 -5.37 6.02
CA GLN A 65 -7.90 -5.80 4.63
C GLN A 65 -8.26 -4.63 3.70
N ASP A 66 -9.13 -3.74 4.17
CA ASP A 66 -9.57 -2.56 3.41
C ASP A 66 -8.40 -1.63 3.04
N VAL A 67 -7.43 -1.48 3.93
CA VAL A 67 -6.22 -0.68 3.71
C VAL A 67 -5.33 -1.32 2.65
N PHE A 68 -5.16 -2.65 2.70
CA PHE A 68 -4.35 -3.37 1.73
C PHE A 68 -4.99 -3.41 0.34
N ASP A 69 -6.31 -3.58 0.27
CA ASP A 69 -7.05 -3.56 -1.00
C ASP A 69 -6.95 -2.19 -1.66
N ARG A 70 -7.12 -1.09 -0.89
CA ARG A 70 -6.89 0.27 -1.40
C ARG A 70 -5.45 0.49 -1.84
N SER A 71 -4.49 0.04 -1.04
CA SER A 71 -3.06 0.20 -1.36
C SER A 71 -2.69 -0.53 -2.65
N ARG A 72 -3.17 -1.77 -2.81
CA ARG A 72 -3.04 -2.54 -4.06
C ARG A 72 -3.63 -1.77 -5.23
N LYS A 73 -4.88 -1.32 -5.12
CA LYS A 73 -5.55 -0.57 -6.18
C LYS A 73 -4.79 0.71 -6.55
N THR A 74 -4.27 1.45 -5.58
CA THR A 74 -3.45 2.65 -5.83
C THR A 74 -2.19 2.31 -6.65
N VAL A 75 -1.49 1.22 -6.33
CA VAL A 75 -0.31 0.78 -7.08
C VAL A 75 -0.67 0.35 -8.50
N GLU A 76 -1.75 -0.42 -8.66
CA GLU A 76 -2.26 -0.86 -9.97
C GLU A 76 -2.67 0.33 -10.84
N ASP A 77 -3.47 1.26 -10.28
CA ASP A 77 -3.93 2.47 -10.96
C ASP A 77 -2.74 3.39 -11.33
N ALA A 78 -1.73 3.47 -10.46
CA ALA A 78 -0.51 4.22 -10.71
C ALA A 78 0.32 3.69 -11.89
N ALA A 79 0.43 2.37 -12.02
CA ALA A 79 1.14 1.74 -13.13
C ALA A 79 0.43 2.03 -14.46
N VAL A 80 -0.90 1.91 -14.49
CA VAL A 80 -1.72 2.23 -15.66
C VAL A 80 -1.61 3.71 -16.04
N ALA A 81 -1.75 4.61 -15.07
CA ALA A 81 -1.68 6.05 -15.30
C ALA A 81 -0.30 6.49 -15.82
N SER A 82 0.77 5.77 -15.47
CA SER A 82 2.12 6.05 -15.98
C SER A 82 2.40 5.47 -17.38
N GLY A 83 1.49 4.65 -17.92
CA GLY A 83 1.71 3.91 -19.17
C GLY A 83 2.67 2.72 -19.04
N ALA A 84 3.10 2.36 -17.82
CA ALA A 84 4.01 1.24 -17.59
C ALA A 84 3.35 -0.12 -17.92
N LEU A 85 2.05 -0.25 -17.70
CA LEU A 85 1.25 -1.44 -18.02
C LEU A 85 -0.13 -1.02 -18.53
N PRO A 86 -0.72 -1.77 -19.47
CA PRO A 86 -2.12 -1.58 -19.82
C PRO A 86 -3.05 -2.09 -18.70
N ARG A 87 -4.32 -1.67 -18.71
CA ARG A 87 -5.26 -1.90 -17.60
C ARG A 87 -5.45 -3.38 -17.27
N GLU A 88 -5.50 -4.23 -18.28
CA GLU A 88 -5.65 -5.67 -18.18
C GLU A 88 -4.47 -6.38 -17.48
N ARG A 89 -3.31 -5.72 -17.40
CA ARG A 89 -2.10 -6.22 -16.74
C ARG A 89 -1.77 -5.47 -15.45
N ALA A 90 -2.66 -4.60 -14.96
CA ALA A 90 -2.36 -3.74 -13.82
C ALA A 90 -1.97 -4.53 -12.55
N SER A 91 -2.56 -5.71 -12.34
CA SER A 91 -2.23 -6.61 -11.22
C SER A 91 -0.78 -7.08 -11.21
N GLU A 92 -0.10 -7.09 -12.36
CA GLU A 92 1.32 -7.43 -12.43
C GLU A 92 2.19 -6.40 -11.71
N ALA A 93 1.79 -5.13 -11.67
CA ALA A 93 2.52 -4.10 -10.91
C ALA A 93 2.53 -4.44 -9.41
N PHE A 94 1.39 -4.87 -8.87
CA PHE A 94 1.28 -5.30 -7.48
C PHE A 94 2.13 -6.55 -7.22
N MET A 95 2.03 -7.58 -8.07
CA MET A 95 2.84 -8.80 -7.92
C MET A 95 4.34 -8.52 -7.96
N LEU A 96 4.81 -7.68 -8.91
CA LEU A 96 6.20 -7.27 -9.01
C LEU A 96 6.66 -6.47 -7.79
N LEU A 97 5.82 -5.58 -7.26
CA LEU A 97 6.12 -4.85 -6.03
C LEU A 97 6.26 -5.79 -4.84
N MET A 98 5.31 -6.71 -4.63
CA MET A 98 5.38 -7.67 -3.52
C MET A 98 6.63 -8.56 -3.63
N ALA A 99 6.99 -9.01 -4.83
CA ALA A 99 8.22 -9.79 -5.05
C ALA A 99 9.49 -8.98 -4.72
N ARG A 100 9.53 -7.69 -5.07
CA ARG A 100 10.66 -6.80 -4.70
C ARG A 100 10.73 -6.54 -3.21
N LEU A 101 9.59 -6.35 -2.55
CA LEU A 101 9.52 -6.18 -1.11
C LEU A 101 9.97 -7.44 -0.37
N GLN A 102 9.57 -8.62 -0.86
CA GLN A 102 10.06 -9.91 -0.36
C GLN A 102 11.58 -10.02 -0.50
N ALA A 103 12.12 -9.80 -1.70
CA ALA A 103 13.55 -9.87 -1.93
C ALA A 103 14.35 -8.87 -1.09
N ARG A 104 13.76 -7.70 -0.82
CA ARG A 104 14.35 -6.71 0.10
C ARG A 104 14.33 -7.22 1.54
N ASP A 105 13.21 -7.78 2.00
CA ASP A 105 13.09 -8.34 3.35
C ASP A 105 14.11 -9.47 3.57
N ASP A 106 14.22 -10.40 2.62
CA ASP A 106 15.16 -11.53 2.68
C ASP A 106 16.62 -11.07 2.78
N ARG A 107 16.96 -9.99 2.07
CA ARG A 107 18.32 -9.43 2.05
C ARG A 107 18.63 -8.58 3.28
N ASP A 108 17.70 -7.71 3.67
CA ASP A 108 17.99 -6.59 4.59
C ASP A 108 17.43 -6.81 6.01
N LEU A 109 16.39 -7.63 6.18
CA LEU A 109 15.67 -7.75 7.45
C LEU A 109 15.74 -9.16 8.04
N ALA A 110 15.53 -10.19 7.20
CA ALA A 110 15.55 -11.59 7.62
C ALA A 110 16.84 -11.99 8.36
N PRO A 111 18.06 -11.58 7.95
CA PRO A 111 19.30 -11.93 8.66
C PRO A 111 19.40 -11.34 10.08
N HIS A 112 18.60 -10.32 10.39
CA HIS A 112 18.61 -9.63 11.68
C HIS A 112 17.47 -10.06 12.61
N ARG A 113 16.54 -10.91 12.14
CA ARG A 113 15.48 -11.48 12.97
C ARG A 113 16.08 -12.40 14.04
N LYS A 114 15.65 -12.23 15.28
CA LYS A 114 16.10 -13.07 16.40
C LYS A 114 14.89 -13.67 17.11
N GLN A 115 15.02 -14.93 17.50
CA GLN A 115 13.98 -15.68 18.21
C GLN A 115 13.45 -14.95 19.45
N ILE A 116 14.30 -14.18 20.15
CA ILE A 116 13.88 -13.41 21.33
C ILE A 116 12.71 -12.46 21.04
N HIS A 117 12.60 -11.94 19.82
CA HIS A 117 11.53 -11.02 19.41
C HIS A 117 10.19 -11.73 19.18
N CYS A 118 10.18 -13.05 18.94
CA CYS A 118 8.94 -13.81 18.69
C CYS A 118 8.02 -13.90 19.90
N THR A 119 8.52 -13.62 21.10
CA THR A 119 7.67 -13.54 22.29
C THR A 119 6.76 -12.31 22.31
N ARG A 120 7.10 -11.28 21.54
CA ARG A 120 6.42 -9.97 21.49
C ARG A 120 5.82 -9.68 20.12
N PHE A 121 5.59 -10.71 19.31
CA PHE A 121 5.14 -10.54 17.93
C PHE A 121 3.80 -9.79 17.82
N ASP A 122 2.86 -10.02 18.75
CA ASP A 122 1.59 -9.29 18.77
C ASP A 122 1.79 -7.77 19.00
N GLU A 123 2.78 -7.39 19.81
CA GLU A 123 3.15 -5.97 20.00
C GLU A 123 3.76 -5.40 18.71
N THR A 124 4.53 -6.19 17.96
CA THR A 124 5.03 -5.79 16.64
C THR A 124 3.87 -5.53 15.67
N LEU A 125 2.84 -6.39 15.67
CA LEU A 125 1.64 -6.19 14.85
C LEU A 125 0.88 -4.90 15.21
N GLU A 126 0.83 -4.54 16.50
CA GLU A 126 0.26 -3.25 16.94
C GLU A 126 1.05 -2.06 16.38
N VAL A 127 2.39 -2.14 16.39
CA VAL A 127 3.26 -1.12 15.78
C VAL A 127 2.99 -1.00 14.28
N TYR A 128 2.97 -2.12 13.55
CA TYR A 128 2.63 -2.12 12.13
C TYR A 128 1.25 -1.52 11.88
N GLY A 129 0.25 -1.88 12.70
CA GLY A 129 -1.11 -1.35 12.58
C GLY A 129 -1.20 0.16 12.78
N ARG A 130 -0.43 0.73 13.72
CA ARG A 130 -0.36 2.17 13.95
C ARG A 130 0.27 2.93 12.78
N ASP A 131 1.23 2.30 12.10
CA ASP A 131 1.99 2.94 11.03
C ASP A 131 1.30 2.82 9.65
N LEU A 132 0.17 2.09 9.57
CA LEU A 132 -0.66 2.03 8.38
C LEU A 132 -1.26 3.40 8.03
N ARG A 133 -1.18 3.74 6.75
CA ARG A 133 -1.77 4.95 6.18
C ARG A 133 -3.16 4.63 5.65
N THR A 134 -4.17 5.37 6.11
CA THR A 134 -5.57 5.05 5.80
C THR A 134 -6.21 5.97 4.76
N LYS A 135 -5.64 7.16 4.52
CA LYS A 135 -6.23 8.26 3.75
C LYS A 135 -5.15 9.17 3.19
#